data_AF-A0A8I6YMB9-F1
#
_entry.id   AF-A0A8I6YMB9-F1
#
_cell.length_a   1.000
_cell.length_b   1.000
_cell.length_c   1.000
_cell.angle_alpha   90.00
_cell.angle_beta   90.00
_cell.angle_gamma   90.00
#
_symmetry.space_group_name_H-M   'P 1'
#
loop_
_entity.id
_entity.type
_entity.pdbx_description
1 polymer ?
#
loop_
_entity_poly.entity_id
_entity_poly.type
_entity_poly.pdbx_seq_one_letter_code
_entity_poly.pdbx_strand_id
1 'polypeptide(L)'
;MDWKPAVLMMAVVIMYAVLNALTKMAFNEGMHTTVFIVLRLLVAALFLSPIAYFKERKSRPKQTMEIFIYLFFSALLGASLIQWLFFLGLRYTTATFASAFNNTTPMFTFLLALAFKVEKIDVASRSGAAKLAGTAVGLAGAMVLALYHGPTLMGPPSGDHLAAAATHGGARRWAVGSVALVGFSASWSLWFILQSKIGTKYPPLYSSTAWMFVLSFVQMASVGAATEKMSLQVWVPRTALQAATVVFAGIGSSGLGFLAMSWCVERRGPVFTTAFMPLIQIVTAGIDVTVLHEQLHLGSVVGSAVVVVGLYLVLWGKSNEPSIDSKLPPPSHSKPECDDIKEDVCCSTALKEEKGEHGA
;
A
#
# COMPACT_ATOMS: atom_id res chain seq x y z
N MET A 1 10.03 -20.74 1.60
CA MET A 1 9.80 -19.29 1.83
C MET A 1 9.74 -18.60 0.47
N ASP A 2 8.55 -18.21 0.00
CA ASP A 2 8.42 -17.48 -1.27
C ASP A 2 9.10 -16.11 -1.19
N TRP A 3 10.23 -15.94 -1.88
CA TRP A 3 11.03 -14.70 -1.89
C TRP A 3 10.45 -13.62 -2.82
N LYS A 4 9.57 -14.00 -3.74
CA LYS A 4 8.98 -13.09 -4.76
C LYS A 4 8.31 -11.84 -4.14
N PRO A 5 7.46 -11.95 -3.10
CA PRO A 5 6.85 -10.76 -2.48
C PRO A 5 7.87 -9.83 -1.82
N ALA A 6 8.94 -10.36 -1.22
CA ALA A 6 9.98 -9.53 -0.62
C ALA A 6 10.75 -8.75 -1.68
N VAL A 7 11.17 -9.41 -2.77
CA VAL A 7 11.87 -8.74 -3.88
C VAL A 7 10.99 -7.70 -4.56
N LEU A 8 9.71 -8.02 -4.77
CA LEU A 8 8.77 -7.06 -5.35
C LEU A 8 8.57 -5.84 -4.43
N MET A 9 8.47 -6.04 -3.11
CA MET A 9 8.39 -4.93 -2.16
C MET A 9 9.68 -4.11 -2.12
N MET A 10 10.86 -4.71 -2.26
CA MET A 10 12.11 -3.94 -2.38
C MET A 10 12.15 -3.08 -3.65
N ALA A 11 11.62 -3.58 -4.78
CA ALA A 11 11.46 -2.77 -5.99
C ALA A 11 10.47 -1.59 -5.76
N VAL A 12 9.36 -1.83 -5.06
CA VAL A 12 8.42 -0.78 -4.64
C VAL A 12 9.13 0.25 -3.76
N VAL A 13 9.97 -0.19 -2.82
CA VAL A 13 10.73 0.69 -1.93
C VAL A 13 11.61 1.66 -2.70
N ILE A 14 12.42 1.15 -3.63
CA ILE A 14 13.31 1.97 -4.46
C ILE A 14 12.50 2.92 -5.33
N MET A 15 11.44 2.43 -5.96
CA MET A 15 10.58 3.23 -6.83
C MET A 15 9.91 4.40 -6.08
N TYR A 16 9.40 4.16 -4.87
CA TYR A 16 8.81 5.23 -4.05
C TYR A 16 9.87 6.20 -3.51
N ALA A 17 11.09 5.73 -3.23
CA ALA A 17 12.17 6.62 -2.82
C ALA A 17 12.58 7.60 -3.93
N VAL A 18 12.76 7.09 -5.16
CA VAL A 18 13.01 7.93 -6.35
C VAL A 18 11.86 8.90 -6.59
N LEU A 19 10.61 8.44 -6.45
CA LEU A 19 9.44 9.31 -6.56
C LEU A 19 9.49 10.47 -5.57
N ASN A 20 9.82 10.22 -4.30
CA ASN A 20 9.84 11.26 -3.27
C ASN A 20 10.82 12.37 -3.64
N ALA A 21 12.02 12.00 -4.09
CA ALA A 21 13.01 12.95 -4.57
C ALA A 21 12.50 13.76 -5.80
N LEU A 22 11.95 13.07 -6.81
CA LEU A 22 11.39 13.73 -8.01
C LEU A 22 10.23 14.67 -7.70
N THR A 23 9.34 14.26 -6.79
CA THR A 23 8.19 15.06 -6.34
C THR A 23 8.66 16.32 -5.63
N LYS A 24 9.68 16.19 -4.79
CA LYS A 24 10.31 17.31 -4.10
C LYS A 24 10.95 18.31 -5.07
N MET A 25 11.72 17.83 -6.05
CA MET A 25 12.27 18.70 -7.10
C MET A 25 11.16 19.41 -7.90
N ALA A 26 10.09 18.69 -8.27
CA ALA A 26 8.97 19.29 -9.01
C ALA A 26 8.22 20.37 -8.21
N PHE A 27 8.05 20.17 -6.89
CA PHE A 27 7.45 21.19 -6.02
C PHE A 27 8.38 22.39 -5.80
N ASN A 28 9.70 22.19 -5.79
CA ASN A 28 10.65 23.30 -5.76
C ASN A 28 10.57 24.18 -7.02
N GLU A 29 10.15 23.63 -8.16
CA GLU A 29 9.82 24.40 -9.38
C GLU A 29 8.42 25.04 -9.36
N GLY A 30 7.72 25.02 -8.21
CA GLY A 30 6.42 25.67 -8.03
C GLY A 30 5.21 24.87 -8.50
N MET A 31 5.34 23.55 -8.68
CA MET A 31 4.21 22.71 -9.08
C MET A 31 3.14 22.60 -8.00
N HIS A 32 1.88 22.82 -8.38
CA HIS A 32 0.77 22.81 -7.43
C HIS A 32 0.43 21.39 -6.96
N THR A 33 0.29 21.20 -5.66
CA THR A 33 0.10 19.88 -5.03
C THR A 33 -1.19 19.17 -5.47
N THR A 34 -2.32 19.88 -5.52
CA THR A 34 -3.59 19.29 -5.97
C THR A 34 -3.53 18.85 -7.44
N VAL A 35 -2.86 19.63 -8.28
CA VAL A 35 -2.68 19.31 -9.70
C VAL A 35 -1.83 18.07 -9.86
N PHE A 36 -0.72 17.97 -9.11
CA PHE A 36 0.11 16.77 -9.10
C PHE A 36 -0.70 15.51 -8.79
N ILE A 37 -1.50 15.55 -7.71
CA ILE A 37 -2.34 14.44 -7.28
C ILE A 37 -3.30 14.02 -8.40
N VAL A 38 -4.06 14.97 -8.95
CA VAL A 38 -5.07 14.65 -9.97
C VAL A 38 -4.42 14.10 -11.24
N LEU A 39 -3.34 14.73 -11.73
CA LEU A 39 -2.63 14.26 -12.93
C LEU A 39 -2.00 12.88 -12.71
N ARG A 40 -1.38 12.64 -11.56
CA ARG A 40 -0.83 11.33 -11.19
C ARG A 40 -1.91 10.25 -11.19
N LEU A 41 -3.08 10.52 -10.62
CA LEU A 41 -4.21 9.59 -10.57
C LEU A 41 -4.78 9.34 -11.98
N LEU A 42 -4.88 10.39 -12.80
CA LEU A 42 -5.29 10.28 -14.20
C LEU A 42 -4.34 9.39 -15.00
N VAL A 43 -3.03 9.63 -14.91
CA VAL A 43 -2.02 8.84 -15.61
C VAL A 43 -2.10 7.37 -15.17
N ALA A 44 -2.23 7.12 -13.86
CA ALA A 44 -2.39 5.76 -13.34
C ALA A 44 -3.65 5.06 -13.89
N ALA A 45 -4.78 5.78 -13.92
CA ALA A 45 -6.03 5.28 -14.46
C ALA A 45 -5.91 4.97 -15.96
N LEU A 46 -5.33 5.88 -16.76
CA LEU A 46 -5.12 5.70 -18.19
C LEU A 46 -4.14 4.57 -18.50
N PHE A 47 -3.13 4.36 -17.67
CA PHE A 47 -2.16 3.27 -17.82
C PHE A 47 -2.76 1.91 -17.47
N LEU A 48 -3.43 1.78 -16.33
CA LEU A 48 -3.95 0.49 -15.85
C LEU A 48 -5.25 0.06 -16.51
N SER A 49 -6.14 0.98 -16.88
CA SER A 49 -7.45 0.65 -17.49
C SER A 49 -7.34 -0.23 -18.76
N PRO A 50 -6.49 0.09 -19.75
CA PRO A 50 -6.34 -0.77 -20.93
C PRO A 50 -5.75 -2.14 -20.57
N ILE A 51 -4.74 -2.18 -19.69
CA ILE A 51 -4.13 -3.44 -19.23
C ILE A 51 -5.19 -4.32 -18.56
N ALA A 52 -5.98 -3.74 -17.66
CA ALA A 52 -7.07 -4.43 -16.99
C ALA A 52 -8.14 -4.91 -17.96
N TYR A 53 -8.46 -4.12 -18.99
CA TYR A 53 -9.44 -4.52 -20.01
C TYR A 53 -8.94 -5.71 -20.82
N PHE A 54 -7.74 -5.63 -21.41
CA PHE A 54 -7.25 -6.70 -22.27
C PHE A 54 -6.95 -7.99 -21.50
N LYS A 55 -6.38 -7.88 -20.29
CA LYS A 55 -5.96 -9.04 -19.50
C LYS A 55 -7.10 -9.75 -18.77
N GLU A 56 -8.09 -9.01 -18.28
CA GLU A 56 -9.09 -9.55 -17.35
C GLU A 56 -10.54 -9.39 -17.82
N ARG A 57 -10.83 -8.85 -19.00
CA ARG A 57 -12.23 -8.65 -19.47
C ARG A 57 -13.12 -9.90 -19.37
N LYS A 58 -12.56 -11.10 -19.52
CA LYS A 58 -13.31 -12.37 -19.48
C LYS A 58 -13.48 -12.93 -18.06
N SER A 59 -12.68 -12.49 -17.10
CA SER A 59 -12.65 -13.00 -15.72
C SER A 59 -13.29 -12.04 -14.71
N ARG A 60 -13.86 -10.92 -15.17
CA ARG A 60 -14.53 -9.93 -14.31
C ARG A 60 -15.82 -10.50 -13.73
N PRO A 61 -15.99 -10.56 -12.39
CA PRO A 61 -17.28 -10.89 -11.82
C PRO A 61 -18.27 -9.75 -12.09
N LYS A 62 -19.56 -10.06 -12.02
CA LYS A 62 -20.64 -9.07 -12.16
C LYS A 62 -20.42 -7.95 -11.13
N GLN A 63 -20.48 -6.70 -11.58
CA GLN A 63 -20.41 -5.54 -10.69
C GLN A 63 -21.67 -5.50 -9.83
N THR A 64 -21.55 -5.89 -8.57
CA THR A 64 -22.61 -5.70 -7.57
C THR A 64 -22.42 -4.36 -6.87
N MET A 65 -23.50 -3.82 -6.29
CA MET A 65 -23.41 -2.57 -5.51
C MET A 65 -22.43 -2.71 -4.34
N GLU A 66 -22.40 -3.89 -3.71
CA GLU A 66 -21.45 -4.17 -2.65
C GLU A 66 -19.99 -4.02 -3.12
N ILE A 67 -19.61 -4.67 -4.23
CA ILE A 67 -18.25 -4.58 -4.79
C ILE A 67 -17.90 -3.13 -5.11
N PHE A 68 -18.84 -2.39 -5.69
CA PHE A 68 -18.64 -0.97 -6.01
C PHE A 68 -18.36 -0.13 -4.75
N ILE A 69 -19.09 -0.36 -3.65
CA ILE A 69 -18.85 0.31 -2.37
C ILE A 69 -17.44 -0.01 -1.84
N TYR A 70 -17.00 -1.28 -1.90
CA TYR A 70 -15.63 -1.65 -1.52
C TYR A 70 -14.58 -0.90 -2.37
N LEU A 71 -14.77 -0.84 -3.69
CA LEU A 71 -13.86 -0.13 -4.59
C LEU A 71 -13.87 1.38 -4.36
N PHE A 72 -15.02 1.98 -4.06
CA PHE A 72 -15.15 3.40 -3.74
C PHE A 72 -14.40 3.79 -2.47
N PHE A 73 -14.55 3.01 -1.40
CA PHE A 73 -13.80 3.23 -0.16
C PHE A 73 -12.30 2.94 -0.34
N SER A 74 -11.93 1.95 -1.18
CA SER A 74 -10.53 1.73 -1.54
C SER A 74 -9.93 2.92 -2.28
N ALA A 75 -10.67 3.50 -3.22
CA ALA A 75 -10.27 4.71 -3.93
C ALA A 75 -10.09 5.91 -2.98
N LEU A 76 -11.03 6.06 -2.04
CA LEU A 76 -10.99 7.12 -1.04
C LEU A 76 -9.78 6.97 -0.11
N LEU A 77 -9.63 5.82 0.53
CA LEU A 77 -8.61 5.56 1.56
C LEU A 77 -7.21 5.31 0.96
N GLY A 78 -7.14 4.77 -0.25
CA GLY A 78 -5.89 4.37 -0.90
C GLY A 78 -5.25 5.45 -1.75
N ALA A 79 -6.00 6.41 -2.28
CA ALA A 79 -5.42 7.42 -3.16
C ALA A 79 -5.90 8.84 -2.86
N SER A 80 -7.20 9.06 -2.74
CA SER A 80 -7.75 10.43 -2.64
C SER A 80 -7.52 11.07 -1.28
N LEU A 81 -8.20 10.56 -0.25
CA LEU A 81 -8.18 11.11 1.10
C LEU A 81 -6.77 11.05 1.69
N ILE A 82 -6.06 9.95 1.45
CA ILE A 82 -4.70 9.78 1.97
C ILE A 82 -3.74 10.84 1.44
N GLN A 83 -3.71 11.09 0.12
CA GLN A 83 -2.79 12.08 -0.43
C GLN A 83 -3.15 13.48 0.07
N TRP A 84 -4.44 13.79 0.13
CA TRP A 84 -4.90 15.06 0.67
C TRP A 84 -4.51 15.25 2.14
N LEU A 85 -4.72 14.25 3.00
CA LEU A 85 -4.34 14.29 4.41
C LEU A 85 -2.82 14.41 4.61
N PHE A 86 -2.01 13.72 3.80
CA PHE A 86 -0.56 13.82 3.84
C PHE A 86 -0.09 15.24 3.54
N PHE A 87 -0.57 15.83 2.44
CA PHE A 87 -0.18 17.17 2.05
C PHE A 87 -0.75 18.25 2.96
N LEU A 88 -1.96 18.06 3.50
CA LEU A 88 -2.50 18.92 4.54
C LEU A 88 -1.63 18.89 5.79
N GLY A 89 -1.20 17.68 6.20
CA GLY A 89 -0.25 17.48 7.29
C GLY A 89 1.05 18.24 7.06
N LEU A 90 1.66 18.07 5.88
CA LEU A 90 2.87 18.78 5.47
C LEU A 90 2.71 20.30 5.44
N ARG A 91 1.53 20.81 5.08
CA ARG A 91 1.27 22.26 5.06
C ARG A 91 1.30 22.90 6.45
N TYR A 92 0.97 22.13 7.50
CA TYR A 92 0.85 22.61 8.87
C TYR A 92 1.94 22.09 9.82
N THR A 93 2.83 21.21 9.34
CA THR A 93 3.93 20.61 10.10
C THR A 93 5.20 20.56 9.26
N THR A 94 6.21 19.78 9.65
CA THR A 94 7.46 19.62 8.90
C THR A 94 7.47 18.32 8.09
N ALA A 95 8.32 18.27 7.05
CA ALA A 95 8.52 17.05 6.26
C ALA A 95 9.00 15.87 7.12
N THR A 96 9.89 16.13 8.10
CA THR A 96 10.37 15.12 9.05
C THR A 96 9.23 14.57 9.92
N PHE A 97 8.39 15.47 10.45
CA PHE A 97 7.23 15.08 11.26
C PHE A 97 6.23 14.24 10.45
N ALA A 98 5.89 14.67 9.23
CA ALA A 98 5.00 13.91 8.34
C ALA A 98 5.57 12.53 7.94
N SER A 99 6.88 12.45 7.68
CA SER A 99 7.56 11.19 7.34
C SER A 99 7.57 10.21 8.51
N ALA A 100 7.63 10.71 9.75
CA ALA A 100 7.51 9.87 10.95
C ALA A 100 6.16 9.14 11.01
N PHE A 101 5.07 9.81 10.63
CA PHE A 101 3.76 9.17 10.55
C PHE A 101 3.71 8.07 9.47
N ASN A 102 4.40 8.23 8.34
CA ASN A 102 4.53 7.18 7.35
C ASN A 102 5.18 5.91 7.93
N ASN A 103 6.21 6.09 8.76
CA ASN A 103 6.87 5.00 9.50
C ASN A 103 5.98 4.36 10.56
N THR A 104 4.88 5.01 10.96
CA THR A 104 3.90 4.42 11.86
C THR A 104 2.86 3.51 11.20
N THR A 105 2.75 3.54 9.88
CA THR A 105 1.82 2.71 9.10
C THR A 105 1.82 1.23 9.50
N PRO A 106 2.95 0.50 9.59
CA PRO A 106 2.93 -0.91 9.96
C PRO A 106 2.26 -1.17 11.32
N MET A 107 2.38 -0.24 12.25
CA MET A 107 1.84 -0.36 13.60
C MET A 107 0.33 -0.12 13.64
N PHE A 108 -0.13 0.94 12.97
CA PHE A 108 -1.57 1.15 12.75
C PHE A 108 -2.20 -0.03 12.00
N THR A 109 -1.49 -0.56 10.99
CA THR A 109 -1.95 -1.73 10.23
C THR A 109 -2.08 -2.95 11.11
N PHE A 110 -1.10 -3.21 11.97
CA PHE A 110 -1.14 -4.32 12.90
C PHE A 110 -2.29 -4.20 13.91
N LEU A 111 -2.44 -3.03 14.56
CA LEU A 111 -3.53 -2.78 15.52
C LEU A 111 -4.90 -2.95 14.86
N LEU A 112 -5.08 -2.39 13.66
CA LEU A 112 -6.34 -2.53 12.92
C LEU A 112 -6.54 -3.97 12.42
N ALA A 113 -5.48 -4.68 12.02
CA ALA A 113 -5.58 -6.09 11.60
C ALA A 113 -6.09 -6.98 12.75
N LEU A 114 -5.73 -6.65 14.01
CA LEU A 114 -6.29 -7.31 15.19
C LEU A 114 -7.74 -6.94 15.42
N ALA A 115 -8.08 -5.65 15.35
CA ALA A 115 -9.45 -5.17 15.54
C ALA A 115 -10.42 -5.79 14.51
N PHE A 116 -9.99 -5.90 13.25
CA PHE A 116 -10.76 -6.51 12.16
C PHE A 116 -10.62 -8.04 12.08
N LYS A 117 -9.91 -8.68 13.02
CA LYS A 117 -9.65 -10.14 13.07
C LYS A 117 -9.04 -10.69 11.77
N VAL A 118 -8.30 -9.86 11.05
CA VAL A 118 -7.52 -10.25 9.87
C VAL A 118 -6.27 -11.02 10.30
N GLU A 119 -5.70 -10.64 11.46
CA GLU A 119 -4.60 -11.34 12.09
C GLU A 119 -5.03 -11.82 13.48
N LYS A 120 -4.61 -13.04 13.86
CA LYS A 120 -4.83 -13.60 15.19
C LYS A 120 -3.50 -13.58 15.93
N ILE A 121 -3.51 -13.08 17.16
CA ILE A 121 -2.33 -13.12 18.03
C ILE A 121 -2.64 -14.01 19.22
N ASP A 122 -1.73 -14.94 19.46
CA ASP A 122 -1.59 -15.56 20.76
C ASP A 122 -0.50 -14.81 21.54
N VAL A 123 -0.92 -13.98 22.49
CA VAL A 123 -0.02 -13.16 23.31
C VAL A 123 0.86 -13.98 24.25
N ALA A 124 0.48 -15.23 24.54
CA ALA A 124 1.29 -16.15 25.32
C ALA A 124 2.40 -16.81 24.47
N SER A 125 2.27 -16.77 23.14
CA SER A 125 3.29 -17.30 22.22
C SER A 125 4.47 -16.34 22.05
N ARG A 126 5.67 -16.90 21.84
CA ARG A 126 6.88 -16.11 21.53
C ARG A 126 6.71 -15.25 20.26
N SER A 127 5.95 -15.73 19.28
CA SER A 127 5.60 -14.99 18.07
C SER A 127 4.73 -13.76 18.40
N GLY A 128 3.65 -13.95 19.16
CA GLY A 128 2.74 -12.86 19.53
C GLY A 128 3.41 -11.81 20.40
N ALA A 129 4.23 -12.23 21.37
CA ALA A 129 5.02 -11.33 22.21
C ALA A 129 6.01 -10.50 21.37
N ALA A 130 6.71 -11.11 20.41
CA ALA A 130 7.63 -10.41 19.51
C ALA A 130 6.91 -9.38 18.63
N LYS A 131 5.72 -9.71 18.12
CA LYS A 131 4.93 -8.77 17.31
C LYS A 131 4.45 -7.56 18.12
N LEU A 132 4.00 -7.78 19.37
CA LEU A 132 3.59 -6.69 20.27
C LEU A 132 4.77 -5.80 20.67
N ALA A 133 5.88 -6.42 21.09
CA ALA A 133 7.10 -5.70 21.46
C ALA A 133 7.66 -4.90 20.26
N GLY A 134 7.74 -5.51 19.08
CA GLY A 134 8.18 -4.85 17.86
C GLY A 134 7.29 -3.66 17.46
N THR A 135 5.97 -3.79 17.64
CA THR A 135 5.01 -2.69 17.45
C THR A 135 5.27 -1.55 18.44
N ALA A 136 5.46 -1.85 19.72
CA ALA A 136 5.74 -0.82 20.73
C ALA A 136 7.08 -0.10 20.48
N VAL A 137 8.14 -0.85 20.15
CA VAL A 137 9.46 -0.32 19.83
C VAL A 137 9.42 0.53 18.56
N GLY A 138 8.70 0.09 17.53
CA GLY A 138 8.49 0.88 16.32
C GLY A 138 7.80 2.23 16.62
N LEU A 139 6.86 2.24 17.57
CA LEU A 139 6.04 3.43 17.86
C LEU A 139 6.89 4.45 18.59
N ALA A 140 7.69 3.97 19.55
CA ALA A 140 8.71 4.76 20.20
C ALA A 140 9.71 5.33 19.18
N GLY A 141 10.19 4.52 18.22
CA GLY A 141 11.11 4.97 17.17
C GLY A 141 10.52 6.07 16.29
N ALA A 142 9.25 5.95 15.91
CA ALA A 142 8.55 6.99 15.15
C ALA A 142 8.29 8.26 15.98
N MET A 143 8.01 8.13 17.28
CA MET A 143 7.91 9.29 18.18
C MET A 143 9.25 10.00 18.32
N VAL A 144 10.36 9.27 18.42
CA VAL A 144 11.71 9.86 18.42
C VAL A 144 11.97 10.59 17.10
N LEU A 145 11.66 9.97 15.95
CA LEU A 145 11.79 10.61 14.64
C LEU A 145 10.97 11.91 14.51
N ALA A 146 9.79 11.97 15.15
CA ALA A 146 8.88 13.10 15.10
C ALA A 146 9.25 14.24 16.06
N LEU A 147 9.73 13.90 17.27
CA LEU A 147 9.88 14.86 18.38
C LEU A 147 11.34 15.20 18.66
N TYR A 148 12.29 14.37 18.25
CA TYR A 148 13.71 14.58 18.46
C TYR A 148 14.38 14.90 17.12
N HIS A 149 14.86 16.14 16.97
CA HIS A 149 15.67 16.55 15.82
C HIS A 149 17.16 16.25 16.06
N GLY A 150 17.67 16.50 17.27
CA GLY A 150 19.10 16.34 17.60
C GLY A 150 20.03 17.29 16.82
N PRO A 151 21.35 17.23 17.04
CA PRO A 151 22.32 18.02 16.29
C PRO A 151 22.37 17.64 14.81
N THR A 152 22.67 18.61 13.97
CA THR A 152 22.94 18.40 12.54
C THR A 152 24.24 17.62 12.38
N LEU A 153 24.20 16.48 11.70
CA LEU A 153 25.36 15.60 11.53
C LEU A 153 26.23 16.01 10.33
N MET A 154 25.71 16.82 9.41
CA MET A 154 26.44 17.35 8.26
C MET A 154 26.01 18.80 7.96
N GLY A 155 26.98 19.73 7.89
CA GLY A 155 26.79 21.15 7.52
C GLY A 155 26.82 22.15 8.70
N PRO A 156 26.98 23.47 8.44
CA PRO A 156 26.93 24.50 9.49
C PRO A 156 25.50 24.65 10.05
N PRO A 157 25.37 25.09 11.31
CA PRO A 157 24.11 25.06 12.05
C PRO A 157 23.04 25.94 11.38
N SER A 158 21.89 25.34 11.08
CA SER A 158 20.69 26.03 10.57
C SER A 158 19.69 26.23 11.71
N GLY A 159 19.17 27.46 11.82
CA GLY A 159 18.42 27.97 12.96
C GLY A 159 17.04 27.33 13.19
N ASP A 160 16.62 27.40 14.46
CA ASP A 160 15.46 26.73 15.06
C ASP A 160 14.11 26.95 14.35
N HIS A 161 13.62 25.91 13.68
CA HIS A 161 12.22 25.85 13.24
C HIS A 161 11.22 25.50 14.37
N LEU A 162 11.70 25.12 15.57
CA LEU A 162 10.84 24.87 16.74
C LEU A 162 10.26 26.15 17.35
N ALA A 163 10.79 27.34 17.03
CA ALA A 163 10.30 28.61 17.57
C ALA A 163 8.87 28.96 17.10
N ALA A 164 8.38 28.38 15.99
CA ALA A 164 7.05 28.67 15.46
C ALA A 164 5.88 28.05 16.27
N ALA A 165 6.15 26.99 17.07
CA ALA A 165 5.13 26.32 17.87
C ALA A 165 4.74 27.09 19.16
N ALA A 166 5.55 28.04 19.59
CA ALA A 166 5.39 28.76 20.86
C ALA A 166 4.30 29.87 20.86
N THR A 167 3.58 30.06 19.75
CA THR A 167 2.47 31.03 19.66
C THR A 167 1.11 30.31 19.65
N HIS A 168 0.07 30.92 20.24
CA HIS A 168 -1.30 30.34 20.28
C HIS A 168 -1.85 29.95 18.88
N GLY A 169 -1.43 30.65 17.81
CA GLY A 169 -1.75 30.29 16.43
C GLY A 169 -0.92 29.12 15.88
N GLY A 170 0.32 28.97 16.33
CA GLY A 170 1.22 27.85 15.99
C GLY A 170 0.73 26.52 16.55
N ALA A 171 0.31 26.47 17.80
CA ALA A 171 -0.18 25.25 18.45
C ALA A 171 -1.43 24.67 17.75
N ARG A 172 -2.42 25.51 17.43
CA ARG A 172 -3.63 25.06 16.71
C ARG A 172 -3.32 24.56 15.30
N ARG A 173 -2.45 25.26 14.56
CA ARG A 173 -2.01 24.84 13.22
C ARG A 173 -1.29 23.49 13.29
N TRP A 174 -0.35 23.34 14.21
CA TRP A 174 0.38 22.10 14.42
C TRP A 174 -0.54 20.93 14.82
N ALA A 175 -1.54 21.19 15.67
CA ALA A 175 -2.54 20.20 16.04
C ALA A 175 -3.37 19.72 14.83
N VAL A 176 -3.82 20.65 13.97
CA VAL A 176 -4.54 20.30 12.72
C VAL A 176 -3.66 19.42 11.82
N GLY A 177 -2.40 19.79 11.64
CA GLY A 177 -1.47 18.99 10.85
C GLY A 177 -1.19 17.60 11.46
N SER A 178 -1.06 17.52 12.78
CA SER A 178 -0.88 16.26 13.51
C SER A 178 -2.10 15.33 13.35
N VAL A 179 -3.31 15.87 13.51
CA VAL A 179 -4.56 15.10 13.29
C VAL A 179 -4.67 14.64 11.84
N ALA A 180 -4.29 15.47 10.87
CA ALA A 180 -4.26 15.09 9.47
C ALA A 180 -3.29 13.92 9.21
N LEU A 181 -2.10 13.93 9.81
CA LEU A 181 -1.09 12.87 9.67
C LEU A 181 -1.46 11.56 10.38
N VAL A 182 -2.17 11.63 11.51
CA VAL A 182 -2.81 10.46 12.13
C VAL A 182 -3.86 9.89 11.18
N GLY A 183 -4.72 10.74 10.63
CA GLY A 183 -5.73 10.35 9.64
C GLY A 183 -5.11 9.71 8.40
N PHE A 184 -3.98 10.24 7.92
CA PHE A 184 -3.19 9.66 6.83
C PHE A 184 -2.74 8.23 7.16
N SER A 185 -2.11 8.02 8.31
CA SER A 185 -1.56 6.72 8.73
C SER A 185 -2.65 5.68 8.91
N ALA A 186 -3.77 6.09 9.52
CA ALA A 186 -4.95 5.25 9.71
C ALA A 186 -5.63 4.90 8.37
N SER A 187 -5.79 5.87 7.47
CA SER A 187 -6.40 5.66 6.14
C SER A 187 -5.56 4.69 5.31
N TRP A 188 -4.24 4.85 5.32
CA TRP A 188 -3.32 3.98 4.60
C TRP A 188 -3.40 2.54 5.13
N SER A 189 -3.37 2.39 6.46
CA SER A 189 -3.49 1.09 7.12
C SER A 189 -4.84 0.41 6.84
N LEU A 190 -5.94 1.17 6.86
CA LEU A 190 -7.26 0.69 6.48
C LEU A 190 -7.30 0.27 5.01
N TRP A 191 -6.62 1.00 4.11
CA TRP A 191 -6.53 0.60 2.71
C TRP A 191 -5.87 -0.77 2.54
N PHE A 192 -4.74 -1.05 3.21
CA PHE A 192 -4.12 -2.38 3.15
C PHE A 192 -5.05 -3.50 3.63
N ILE A 193 -5.81 -3.25 4.71
CA ILE A 193 -6.81 -4.21 5.24
C ILE A 193 -8.00 -4.37 4.30
N LEU A 194 -8.48 -3.27 3.71
CA LEU A 194 -9.57 -3.30 2.75
C LEU A 194 -9.13 -4.05 1.49
N GLN A 195 -7.88 -3.87 1.07
CA GLN A 195 -7.32 -4.53 -0.10
C GLN A 195 -7.25 -6.05 0.05
N SER A 196 -6.96 -6.56 1.26
CA SER A 196 -7.03 -8.02 1.50
C SER A 196 -8.45 -8.57 1.37
N LYS A 197 -9.48 -7.78 1.68
CA LYS A 197 -10.89 -8.16 1.47
C LYS A 197 -11.34 -8.00 0.02
N ILE A 198 -10.81 -7.01 -0.69
CA ILE A 198 -11.08 -6.82 -2.12
C ILE A 198 -10.49 -7.97 -2.93
N GLY A 199 -9.27 -8.42 -2.62
CA GLY A 199 -8.65 -9.55 -3.32
C GLY A 199 -9.44 -10.85 -3.25
N THR A 200 -10.26 -11.04 -2.19
CA THR A 200 -11.14 -12.21 -2.07
C THR A 200 -12.50 -12.01 -2.76
N LYS A 201 -13.09 -10.82 -2.68
CA LYS A 201 -14.42 -10.51 -3.26
C LYS A 201 -14.37 -10.15 -4.74
N TYR A 202 -13.27 -9.57 -5.19
CA TYR A 202 -13.03 -9.15 -6.56
C TYR A 202 -11.61 -9.57 -6.98
N PRO A 203 -11.42 -10.86 -7.33
CA PRO A 203 -10.11 -11.43 -7.63
C PRO A 203 -9.31 -10.79 -8.79
N PRO A 204 -9.94 -10.17 -9.82
CA PRO A 204 -9.18 -9.50 -10.89
C PRO A 204 -8.41 -8.27 -10.38
N LEU A 205 -7.14 -8.48 -10.04
CA LEU A 205 -6.24 -7.50 -9.40
C LEU A 205 -6.01 -6.25 -10.26
N TYR A 206 -5.85 -6.40 -11.58
CA TYR A 206 -5.62 -5.24 -12.44
C TYR A 206 -6.89 -4.40 -12.54
N SER A 207 -8.05 -5.04 -12.63
CA SER A 207 -9.35 -4.39 -12.74
C SER A 207 -9.75 -3.73 -11.42
N SER A 208 -9.49 -4.32 -10.25
CA SER A 208 -9.74 -3.67 -8.96
C SER A 208 -8.91 -2.41 -8.79
N THR A 209 -7.61 -2.50 -9.12
CA THR A 209 -6.67 -1.37 -9.02
C THR A 209 -6.98 -0.28 -10.05
N ALA A 210 -7.39 -0.64 -11.26
CA ALA A 210 -7.84 0.32 -12.27
C ALA A 210 -9.10 1.07 -11.82
N TRP A 211 -10.11 0.35 -11.31
CA TRP A 211 -11.32 0.98 -10.77
C TRP A 211 -11.02 1.91 -9.60
N MET A 212 -10.11 1.51 -8.71
CA MET A 212 -9.64 2.36 -7.62
C MET A 212 -9.09 3.68 -8.16
N PHE A 213 -8.17 3.65 -9.13
CA PHE A 213 -7.60 4.89 -9.69
C PHE A 213 -8.60 5.74 -10.48
N VAL A 214 -9.53 5.12 -11.22
CA VAL A 214 -10.60 5.86 -11.91
C VAL A 214 -11.48 6.59 -10.90
N LEU A 215 -11.92 5.90 -9.85
CA LEU A 215 -12.75 6.50 -8.80
C LEU A 215 -11.98 7.56 -8.01
N SER A 216 -10.69 7.33 -7.73
CA SER A 216 -9.85 8.33 -7.05
C SER A 216 -9.63 9.57 -7.89
N PHE A 217 -9.41 9.40 -9.20
CA PHE A 217 -9.31 10.52 -10.13
C PHE A 217 -10.60 11.35 -10.10
N VAL A 218 -11.77 10.70 -10.19
CA VAL A 218 -13.05 11.41 -10.12
C VAL A 218 -13.21 12.17 -8.80
N GLN A 219 -12.95 11.51 -7.66
CA GLN A 219 -13.02 12.14 -6.33
C GLN A 219 -12.11 13.38 -6.24
N MET A 220 -10.84 13.26 -6.63
CA MET A 220 -9.88 14.36 -6.52
C MET A 220 -10.08 15.44 -7.60
N ALA A 221 -10.56 15.07 -8.79
CA ALA A 221 -10.93 16.04 -9.82
C ALA A 221 -12.13 16.88 -9.37
N SER A 222 -13.13 16.29 -8.71
CA SER A 222 -14.24 17.03 -8.11
C SER A 222 -13.78 18.01 -7.04
N VAL A 223 -12.87 17.58 -6.15
CA VAL A 223 -12.26 18.46 -5.14
C VAL A 223 -11.47 19.59 -5.81
N GLY A 224 -10.65 19.27 -6.83
CA GLY A 224 -9.88 20.25 -7.59
C GLY A 224 -10.77 21.27 -8.29
N ALA A 225 -11.86 20.84 -8.93
CA ALA A 225 -12.81 21.73 -9.59
C ALA A 225 -13.56 22.64 -8.60
N ALA A 226 -13.83 22.17 -7.38
CA ALA A 226 -14.50 22.95 -6.34
C ALA A 226 -13.57 23.95 -5.64
N THR A 227 -12.27 23.68 -5.57
CA THR A 227 -11.28 24.47 -4.81
C THR A 227 -10.45 25.41 -5.67
N GLU A 228 -10.07 24.97 -6.86
CA GLU A 228 -9.33 25.76 -7.84
C GLU A 228 -10.32 26.33 -8.85
N LYS A 229 -10.53 27.66 -8.84
CA LYS A 229 -11.26 28.33 -9.93
C LYS A 229 -10.62 27.89 -11.24
N MET A 230 -11.36 27.20 -12.12
CA MET A 230 -10.92 26.52 -13.36
C MET A 230 -10.01 27.38 -14.26
N SER A 231 -8.75 27.55 -13.87
CA SER A 231 -7.70 28.17 -14.65
C SER A 231 -6.91 27.05 -15.30
N LEU A 232 -7.16 26.80 -16.58
CA LEU A 232 -6.49 25.74 -17.35
C LEU A 232 -4.96 25.83 -17.29
N GLN A 233 -4.40 27.03 -17.10
CA GLN A 233 -2.96 27.27 -16.97
C GLN A 233 -2.32 26.66 -15.72
N VAL A 234 -3.12 26.34 -14.69
CA VAL A 234 -2.64 25.70 -13.46
C VAL A 234 -2.51 24.18 -13.64
N TRP A 235 -3.26 23.60 -14.59
CA TRP A 235 -3.36 22.16 -14.82
C TRP A 235 -2.32 21.59 -15.79
N VAL A 236 -1.50 22.45 -16.40
CA VAL A 236 -0.47 22.04 -17.36
C VAL A 236 0.90 22.07 -16.66
N PRO A 237 1.62 20.93 -16.60
CA PRO A 237 3.02 20.92 -16.18
C PRO A 237 3.84 21.92 -16.99
N ARG A 238 4.61 22.78 -16.33
CA ARG A 238 5.32 23.90 -16.98
C ARG A 238 6.71 23.53 -17.47
N THR A 239 7.29 22.47 -16.92
CA THR A 239 8.66 22.02 -17.22
C THR A 239 8.69 20.54 -17.59
N ALA A 240 9.75 20.13 -18.28
CA ALA A 240 9.99 18.72 -18.59
C ALA A 240 10.13 17.86 -17.32
N LEU A 241 10.73 18.41 -16.25
CA LEU A 241 10.85 17.74 -14.96
C LEU A 241 9.48 17.50 -14.33
N GLN A 242 8.61 18.52 -14.28
CA GLN A 242 7.25 18.37 -13.76
C GLN A 242 6.46 17.30 -14.54
N ALA A 243 6.54 17.32 -15.87
CA ALA A 243 5.89 16.32 -16.71
C ALA A 243 6.43 14.90 -16.48
N ALA A 244 7.77 14.74 -16.44
CA ALA A 244 8.42 13.46 -16.18
C ALA A 244 8.05 12.92 -14.78
N THR A 245 8.03 13.77 -13.76
CA THR A 245 7.61 13.41 -12.40
C THR A 245 6.16 12.95 -12.36
N VAL A 246 5.24 13.63 -13.04
CA VAL A 246 3.83 13.20 -13.14
C VAL A 246 3.71 11.83 -13.79
N VAL A 247 4.40 11.60 -14.90
CA VAL A 247 4.36 10.33 -15.64
C VAL A 247 4.96 9.19 -14.80
N PHE A 248 6.13 9.41 -14.21
CA PHE A 248 6.79 8.44 -13.34
C PHE A 248 5.93 8.14 -12.11
N ALA A 249 5.32 9.17 -11.51
CA ALA A 249 4.42 9.02 -10.38
C ALA A 249 3.18 8.19 -10.73
N GLY A 250 2.54 8.49 -11.87
CA GLY A 250 1.33 7.81 -12.32
C GLY A 250 1.57 6.36 -12.74
N ILE A 251 2.58 6.10 -13.58
CA ILE A 251 2.87 4.76 -14.09
C ILE A 251 3.58 3.91 -13.05
N GLY A 252 4.71 4.41 -12.53
CA GLY A 252 5.58 3.67 -11.63
C GLY A 252 4.90 3.50 -10.27
N SER A 253 4.89 4.57 -9.47
CA SER A 253 4.48 4.44 -8.07
C SER A 253 2.98 4.19 -7.87
N SER A 254 2.10 4.84 -8.63
CA SER A 254 0.66 4.55 -8.56
C SER A 254 0.33 3.25 -9.29
N GLY A 255 0.47 3.21 -10.61
CA GLY A 255 0.06 2.06 -11.42
C GLY A 255 0.72 0.75 -11.00
N LEU A 256 2.05 0.64 -11.17
CA LEU A 256 2.80 -0.57 -10.84
C LEU A 256 2.95 -0.76 -9.32
N GLY A 257 3.18 0.32 -8.58
CA GLY A 257 3.43 0.26 -7.14
C GLY A 257 2.21 -0.20 -6.34
N PHE A 258 1.02 0.37 -6.57
CA PHE A 258 -0.18 -0.13 -5.89
C PHE A 258 -0.56 -1.52 -6.35
N LEU A 259 -0.40 -1.84 -7.64
CA LEU A 259 -0.65 -3.19 -8.13
C LEU A 259 0.27 -4.21 -7.42
N ALA A 260 1.55 -3.90 -7.30
CA ALA A 260 2.54 -4.72 -6.60
C ALA A 260 2.24 -4.86 -5.10
N MET A 261 1.89 -3.76 -4.43
CA MET A 261 1.48 -3.77 -3.03
C MET A 261 0.22 -4.62 -2.82
N SER A 262 -0.81 -4.41 -3.63
CA SER A 262 -2.06 -5.19 -3.59
C SER A 262 -1.80 -6.68 -3.79
N TRP A 263 -0.95 -7.06 -4.74
CA TRP A 263 -0.52 -8.45 -4.92
C TRP A 263 0.20 -9.01 -3.68
N CYS A 264 1.08 -8.22 -3.07
CA CYS A 264 1.78 -8.63 -1.84
C CYS A 264 0.81 -8.80 -0.66
N VAL A 265 -0.21 -7.94 -0.55
CA VAL A 265 -1.28 -8.06 0.45
C VAL A 265 -2.04 -9.37 0.29
N GLU A 266 -2.45 -9.71 -0.94
CA GLU A 266 -3.15 -10.97 -1.20
C GLU A 266 -2.30 -12.21 -0.87
N ARG A 267 -0.98 -12.12 -1.09
CA ARG A 267 -0.05 -13.26 -0.90
C ARG A 267 0.44 -13.44 0.53
N ARG A 268 0.74 -12.36 1.25
CA ARG A 268 1.42 -12.39 2.56
C ARG A 268 0.68 -11.61 3.66
N GLY A 269 -0.41 -10.95 3.31
CA GLY A 269 -1.23 -10.15 4.20
C GLY A 269 -0.74 -8.70 4.36
N PRO A 270 -1.61 -7.82 4.89
CA PRO A 270 -1.36 -6.39 4.98
C PRO A 270 -0.15 -6.02 5.85
N VAL A 271 0.02 -6.69 7.00
CA VAL A 271 1.14 -6.43 7.93
C VAL A 271 2.50 -6.74 7.31
N PHE A 272 2.59 -7.75 6.44
CA PHE A 272 3.84 -8.04 5.73
C PHE A 272 4.18 -6.91 4.75
N THR A 273 3.21 -6.44 3.99
CA THR A 273 3.43 -5.39 2.98
C THR A 273 3.80 -4.06 3.64
N THR A 274 3.09 -3.68 4.71
CA THR A 274 3.36 -2.41 5.40
C THR A 274 4.67 -2.40 6.18
N ALA A 275 5.24 -3.58 6.47
CA ALA A 275 6.56 -3.68 7.06
C ALA A 275 7.63 -2.97 6.21
N PHE A 276 7.49 -2.91 4.89
CA PHE A 276 8.51 -2.29 4.04
C PHE A 276 8.42 -0.76 3.98
N MET A 277 7.37 -0.13 4.53
CA MET A 277 7.18 1.33 4.44
C MET A 277 8.34 2.14 5.05
N PRO A 278 8.90 1.80 6.23
CA PRO A 278 10.05 2.53 6.76
C PRO A 278 11.30 2.48 5.88
N LEU A 279 11.49 1.42 5.10
CA LEU A 279 12.62 1.32 4.17
C LEU A 279 12.53 2.36 3.05
N ILE A 280 11.31 2.75 2.64
CA ILE A 280 11.10 3.84 1.68
C ILE A 280 11.76 5.12 2.20
N GLN A 281 11.53 5.46 3.46
CA GLN A 281 12.06 6.68 4.07
C GLN A 281 13.58 6.64 4.22
N ILE A 282 14.15 5.50 4.59
CA ILE A 282 15.61 5.34 4.71
C ILE A 282 16.30 5.52 3.35
N VAL A 283 15.77 4.87 2.30
CA VAL A 283 16.32 5.01 0.94
C VAL A 283 16.10 6.44 0.42
N THR A 284 14.94 7.05 0.70
CA THR A 284 14.65 8.45 0.33
C THR A 284 15.66 9.39 0.99
N ALA A 285 15.93 9.25 2.29
CA ALA A 285 16.90 10.08 3.00
C ALA A 285 18.30 9.94 2.41
N GLY A 286 18.72 8.74 2.00
CA GLY A 286 19.98 8.53 1.29
C GLY A 286 20.03 9.25 -0.07
N ILE A 287 18.94 9.22 -0.84
CA ILE A 287 18.82 9.95 -2.10
C ILE A 287 18.86 11.47 -1.85
N ASP A 288 18.13 11.97 -0.85
CA ASP A 288 18.08 13.39 -0.52
C ASP A 288 19.45 13.95 -0.11
N VAL A 289 20.26 13.20 0.65
CA VAL A 289 21.63 13.62 0.98
C VAL A 289 22.54 13.63 -0.25
N THR A 290 22.43 12.61 -1.10
CA THR A 290 23.35 12.45 -2.25
C THR A 290 23.01 13.34 -3.43
N VAL A 291 21.72 13.54 -3.71
CA VAL A 291 21.22 14.26 -4.89
C VAL A 291 20.80 15.70 -4.55
N LEU A 292 20.15 15.91 -3.39
CA LEU A 292 19.65 17.23 -2.98
C LEU A 292 20.61 17.95 -2.01
N HIS A 293 21.70 17.30 -1.58
CA HIS A 293 22.68 17.84 -0.63
C HIS A 293 22.07 18.34 0.69
N GLU A 294 21.02 17.66 1.16
CA GLU A 294 20.33 18.06 2.40
C GLU A 294 21.04 17.62 3.68
N GLN A 295 20.78 18.36 4.76
CA GLN A 295 21.36 18.14 6.07
C GLN A 295 20.68 16.98 6.82
N LEU A 296 21.47 15.97 7.19
CA LEU A 296 20.98 14.84 7.97
C LEU A 296 21.00 15.18 9.48
N HIS A 297 19.86 14.94 10.15
CA HIS A 297 19.69 15.23 11.57
C HIS A 297 19.83 13.94 12.39
N LEU A 298 20.48 14.00 13.57
CA LEU A 298 20.72 12.83 14.42
C LEU A 298 19.42 12.09 14.78
N GLY A 299 18.36 12.84 15.08
CA GLY A 299 17.08 12.23 15.42
C GLY A 299 16.42 11.47 14.28
N SER A 300 16.70 11.85 13.03
CA SER A 300 16.28 11.09 11.85
C SER A 300 16.98 9.74 11.76
N VAL A 301 18.30 9.71 12.02
CA VAL A 301 19.09 8.48 12.02
C VAL A 301 18.65 7.54 13.13
N VAL A 302 18.62 8.04 14.36
CA VAL A 302 18.29 7.24 15.55
C VAL A 302 16.85 6.75 15.48
N GLY A 303 15.89 7.62 15.14
CA GLY A 303 14.49 7.25 14.97
C GLY A 303 14.30 6.18 13.89
N SER A 304 14.95 6.34 12.74
CA SER A 304 14.89 5.35 11.65
C SER A 304 15.49 3.99 12.06
N ALA A 305 16.62 3.99 12.77
CA ALA A 305 17.23 2.75 13.27
C ALA A 305 16.30 2.01 14.24
N VAL A 306 15.66 2.72 15.18
CA VAL A 306 14.71 2.12 16.13
C VAL A 306 13.47 1.57 15.42
N VAL A 307 12.95 2.27 14.40
CA VAL A 307 11.84 1.76 13.56
C VAL A 307 12.23 0.46 12.85
N VAL A 308 13.44 0.37 12.30
CA VAL A 308 13.95 -0.86 11.65
C VAL A 308 14.04 -2.01 12.64
N VAL A 309 14.53 -1.76 13.87
CA VAL A 309 14.58 -2.78 14.92
C VAL A 309 13.18 -3.26 15.30
N GLY A 310 12.24 -2.34 15.53
CA GLY A 310 10.85 -2.68 15.83
C GLY A 310 10.21 -3.52 14.72
N LEU A 311 10.47 -3.16 13.47
CA LEU A 311 10.02 -3.91 12.31
C LEU A 311 10.60 -5.32 12.22
N TYR A 312 11.91 -5.45 12.44
CA TYR A 312 12.58 -6.74 12.43
C TYR A 312 11.95 -7.70 13.44
N LEU A 313 11.63 -7.22 14.65
CA LEU A 313 10.95 -8.01 15.67
C LEU A 313 9.56 -8.47 15.24
N VAL A 314 8.78 -7.62 14.56
CA VAL A 314 7.47 -7.99 14.00
C VAL A 314 7.60 -9.07 12.93
N LEU A 315 8.52 -8.88 11.99
CA LEU A 315 8.76 -9.84 10.90
C LEU A 315 9.32 -11.16 11.42
N TRP A 316 10.22 -11.13 12.40
CA TRP A 316 10.75 -12.31 13.07
C TRP A 316 9.63 -13.08 13.78
N GLY A 317 8.76 -12.39 14.51
CA GLY A 317 7.56 -13.00 15.11
C GLY A 317 6.70 -13.70 14.05
N LYS A 318 6.42 -13.03 12.94
CA LYS A 318 5.65 -13.62 11.82
C LYS A 318 6.34 -14.81 11.15
N SER A 319 7.68 -14.79 11.04
CA SER A 319 8.44 -15.90 10.45
C SER A 319 8.40 -17.18 11.29
N ASN A 320 8.08 -17.05 12.58
CA ASN A 320 7.95 -18.16 13.51
C ASN A 320 6.53 -18.75 13.57
N GLU A 321 5.58 -18.25 12.75
CA GLU A 321 4.26 -18.87 12.60
C GLU A 321 4.28 -19.97 11.53
N PRO A 322 3.59 -21.09 11.74
CA PRO A 322 3.47 -22.13 10.72
C PRO A 322 2.81 -21.55 9.45
N SER A 323 3.46 -21.75 8.31
CA SER A 323 2.99 -21.29 7.00
C SER A 323 1.60 -21.86 6.66
N ILE A 324 0.73 -21.04 6.07
CA ILE A 324 -0.64 -21.43 5.68
C ILE A 324 -0.67 -22.69 4.78
N ASP A 325 0.40 -22.95 4.03
CA ASP A 325 0.57 -24.16 3.20
C ASP A 325 0.59 -25.48 4.00
N SER A 326 0.79 -25.45 5.33
CA SER A 326 0.75 -26.65 6.17
C SER A 326 -0.65 -27.02 6.67
N LYS A 327 -1.71 -26.30 6.26
CA LYS A 327 -3.10 -26.59 6.61
C LYS A 327 -3.91 -27.27 5.51
N LEU A 328 -3.32 -27.50 4.34
CA LEU A 328 -3.89 -28.41 3.36
C LEU A 328 -3.48 -29.84 3.77
N PRO A 329 -4.43 -30.78 3.91
CA PRO A 329 -4.07 -32.19 4.04
C PRO A 329 -3.20 -32.58 2.82
N PRO A 330 -2.20 -33.45 2.99
CA PRO A 330 -1.42 -33.93 1.86
C PRO A 330 -2.37 -34.46 0.78
N PRO A 331 -2.09 -34.26 -0.52
CA PRO A 331 -2.82 -34.96 -1.55
C PRO A 331 -2.70 -36.45 -1.23
N SER A 332 -3.82 -37.08 -0.93
CA SER A 332 -3.89 -38.53 -0.79
C SER A 332 -3.47 -39.11 -2.14
N HIS A 333 -2.22 -39.54 -2.24
CA HIS A 333 -1.78 -40.45 -3.28
C HIS A 333 -2.41 -41.82 -2.99
N SER A 334 -3.71 -41.95 -3.18
CA SER A 334 -4.31 -43.25 -3.49
C SER A 334 -4.23 -43.38 -5.01
N LYS A 335 -3.21 -44.11 -5.48
CA LYS A 335 -3.25 -44.74 -6.80
C LYS A 335 -4.56 -45.54 -6.88
N PRO A 336 -5.36 -45.47 -7.94
CA PRO A 336 -6.28 -46.56 -8.21
C PRO A 336 -5.41 -47.77 -8.54
N GLU A 337 -5.44 -48.75 -7.64
CA GLU A 337 -4.95 -50.10 -7.89
C GLU A 337 -5.78 -50.64 -9.06
N CYS A 338 -5.12 -50.95 -10.17
CA CYS A 338 -5.71 -51.73 -11.24
C CYS A 338 -5.87 -53.16 -10.72
N ASP A 339 -7.03 -53.49 -10.18
CA ASP A 339 -7.44 -54.88 -10.00
C ASP A 339 -7.95 -55.41 -11.35
N ASP A 340 -7.14 -56.29 -11.93
CA ASP A 340 -7.52 -57.25 -12.96
C ASP A 340 -8.67 -58.13 -12.46
N ILE A 341 -9.92 -57.77 -12.76
CA ILE A 341 -11.04 -58.72 -12.73
C ILE A 341 -11.95 -58.50 -13.96
N LYS A 342 -11.63 -59.29 -15.00
CA LYS A 342 -12.54 -59.89 -15.98
C LYS A 342 -13.43 -58.95 -16.78
N GLU A 343 -12.96 -58.67 -17.99
CA GLU A 343 -13.79 -58.70 -19.19
C GLU A 343 -14.59 -60.01 -19.23
N ASP A 344 -15.82 -59.97 -18.74
CA ASP A 344 -16.92 -60.83 -19.15
C ASP A 344 -18.14 -60.31 -18.39
N VAL A 345 -19.30 -60.19 -19.05
CA VAL A 345 -20.58 -59.72 -18.48
C VAL A 345 -20.78 -58.19 -18.46
N CYS A 346 -20.63 -57.51 -19.60
CA CYS A 346 -21.55 -56.41 -19.95
C CYS A 346 -21.68 -56.15 -21.47
N CYS A 347 -21.38 -57.14 -22.31
CA CYS A 347 -21.61 -57.07 -23.76
C CYS A 347 -22.73 -58.03 -24.23
N SER A 348 -23.62 -58.48 -23.32
CA SER A 348 -24.70 -59.41 -23.67
C SER A 348 -26.13 -58.86 -23.48
N THR A 349 -26.31 -57.59 -23.14
CA THR A 349 -27.67 -57.04 -22.90
C THR A 349 -28.01 -55.78 -23.68
N ALA A 350 -27.11 -55.25 -24.53
CA ALA A 350 -27.38 -54.10 -25.40
C ALA A 350 -27.71 -54.48 -26.86
N LEU A 351 -27.90 -55.77 -27.18
CA LEU A 351 -28.26 -56.25 -28.53
C LEU A 351 -29.56 -57.09 -28.57
N LYS A 352 -30.46 -56.93 -27.59
CA LYS A 352 -31.73 -57.67 -27.53
C LYS A 352 -33.00 -56.83 -27.36
N GLU A 353 -32.95 -55.51 -27.51
CA GLU A 353 -34.15 -54.65 -27.46
C GLU A 353 -34.52 -53.96 -28.79
N GLU A 354 -33.90 -54.31 -29.93
CA GLU A 354 -34.28 -53.72 -31.24
C GLU A 354 -34.77 -54.72 -32.30
N LYS A 355 -35.17 -55.95 -31.91
CA LYS A 355 -35.90 -56.88 -32.79
C LYS A 355 -36.86 -57.75 -31.98
N GLY A 356 -38.14 -57.38 -31.88
CA GLY A 356 -39.11 -58.25 -31.20
C GLY A 356 -40.53 -57.76 -30.93
N GLU A 357 -41.07 -56.73 -31.60
CA GLU A 357 -42.54 -56.63 -31.73
C GLU A 357 -42.94 -57.30 -33.05
N HIS A 358 -43.39 -58.56 -32.96
CA HIS A 358 -44.12 -59.24 -34.02
C HIS A 358 -45.61 -58.95 -33.84
N GLY A 359 -46.26 -58.60 -34.94
CA GLY A 359 -47.71 -58.71 -35.05
C GLY A 359 -48.16 -60.16 -34.88
N ALA A 360 -49.29 -60.30 -34.21
CA ALA A 360 -50.27 -61.37 -34.37
C ALA A 360 -51.64 -60.72 -34.21
#